data_AF-A0A919PVS2-F1
#
_entry.id   AF-A0A919PVS2-F1
#
_cell.length_a   1.000
_cell.length_b   1.000
_cell.length_c   1.000
_cell.angle_alpha   90.00
_cell.angle_beta   90.00
_cell.angle_gamma   90.00
#
_symmetry.space_group_name_H-M   'P 1'
#
loop_
_entity.id
_entity.type
_entity.pdbx_description
1 polymer ?
#
loop_
_entity_poly.entity_id
_entity_poly.type
_entity_poly.pdbx_seq_one_letter_code
_entity_poly.pdbx_strand_id
1 'polypeptide(L)'
;MPRIRLLFVPSRRQLIRAAIVAVAVGMSATYVLQDAGPPSDKADVVWQVDLGLFSAMLTAVTIVFAVTITPQTRWPSFGDLMRAMAALSWLATATVGIMCAAAGDIWSHSGLAAAGAVLTVVQLGFGLDSLWVLMRFRSAAGRRKILVRLTSRRLHRAADAGLPSVEHHELADLNDEIEYSIDRSDVAEIAARVSEIVDGCQDDKTADQARHRLALLTHLTERLGRSVLFESLTGDAARVAMPPLVRGVLQTSWRLSELTFPNRETAERDEAAAAVALGQVCRVIAWLQQCAQERLQTDPNDPASRQIGIALSQGRQQIVLFVDPDPPGFFRAESDPWPYGFSDPRAVLLWLSALCEFGGSHAGVGLYILCEVLTGEKFFGNYWDDACVFTEIERRIGRDGERSTTAGGLVSACGGLGTVSLDLAATVIAGLRNRNFVPPAGWESDASYSTDKRYLRSQLTMFATYDCLPDEHAALDWVAEALLSAPTRRCVENVVRDAYVQHAEPSRIPRRSLGERPGAVVLAALVRLAMHRPAQAEAFVGRLPAPLLGGALQQARFSLRASTPAEPVASMWTVSARRLLPPRPEQERELLSIVGEVLARD
;
A
#
# COMPACT_ATOMS: atom_id res chain seq x y z
N MET A 1 6.01 -3.15 -38.75
CA MET A 1 6.81 -1.93 -38.53
C MET A 1 6.42 -1.33 -37.19
N PRO A 2 7.33 -1.28 -36.20
CA PRO A 2 7.03 -0.69 -34.91
C PRO A 2 6.91 0.82 -35.07
N ARG A 3 5.76 1.38 -34.69
CA ARG A 3 5.59 2.83 -34.59
C ARG A 3 6.46 3.32 -33.42
N ILE A 4 7.61 3.89 -33.73
CA ILE A 4 8.40 4.68 -32.79
C ILE A 4 7.57 5.93 -32.44
N ARG A 5 6.69 5.81 -31.45
CA ARG A 5 6.11 6.97 -30.78
C ARG A 5 7.18 7.54 -29.87
N LEU A 6 7.91 8.54 -30.36
CA LEU A 6 8.70 9.44 -29.51
C LEU A 6 7.72 10.25 -28.65
N LEU A 7 7.21 9.65 -27.58
CA LEU A 7 6.45 10.32 -26.52
C LEU A 7 7.42 11.12 -25.65
N PHE A 8 7.91 12.23 -26.20
CA PHE A 8 8.66 13.23 -25.45
C PHE A 8 7.66 14.27 -24.95
N VAL A 9 7.39 14.28 -23.65
CA VAL A 9 6.88 15.48 -22.98
C VAL A 9 8.10 16.23 -22.44
N PRO A 10 8.64 17.21 -23.17
CA PRO A 10 9.79 17.99 -22.71
C PRO A 10 9.43 18.72 -21.41
N SER A 11 10.34 18.66 -20.43
CA SER A 11 10.18 19.43 -19.19
C SER A 11 10.05 20.93 -19.50
N ARG A 12 9.37 21.72 -18.64
CA ARG A 12 9.25 23.18 -18.81
C ARG A 12 10.60 23.86 -19.08
N ARG A 13 11.68 23.38 -18.46
CA ARG A 13 13.05 23.86 -18.73
C ARG A 13 13.54 23.49 -20.13
N GLN A 14 13.29 22.27 -20.60
CA GLN A 14 13.62 21.87 -21.97
C GLN A 14 12.79 22.63 -23.01
N LEU A 15 11.52 22.93 -22.73
CA LEU A 15 10.69 23.80 -23.56
C LEU A 15 11.25 25.23 -23.64
N ILE A 16 11.64 25.80 -22.49
CA ILE A 16 12.28 27.13 -22.45
C ILE A 16 13.61 27.11 -23.22
N ARG A 17 14.46 26.11 -23.01
CA ARG A 17 15.73 25.97 -23.74
C ARG A 17 15.49 25.79 -25.24
N ALA A 18 14.51 24.97 -25.64
CA ALA A 18 14.14 24.80 -27.04
C ALA A 18 13.61 26.10 -27.67
N ALA A 19 12.81 26.89 -26.94
CA ALA A 19 12.36 28.20 -27.38
C ALA A 19 13.52 29.18 -27.52
N ILE A 20 14.46 29.22 -26.56
CA ILE A 20 15.67 30.06 -26.63
C ILE A 20 16.52 29.67 -27.84
N VAL A 21 16.73 28.37 -28.08
CA VAL A 21 17.46 27.88 -29.26
C VAL A 21 16.73 28.25 -30.55
N ALA A 22 15.41 28.09 -30.61
CA ALA A 22 14.63 28.44 -31.80
C ALA A 22 14.72 29.95 -32.12
N VAL A 23 14.64 30.80 -31.09
CA VAL A 23 14.82 32.26 -31.25
C VAL A 23 16.24 32.58 -31.67
N ALA A 24 17.25 31.94 -31.07
CA ALA A 24 18.65 32.12 -31.43
C ALA A 24 18.93 31.70 -32.88
N VAL A 25 18.43 30.53 -33.31
CA VAL A 25 18.54 30.06 -34.69
C VAL A 25 17.81 31.00 -35.66
N GLY A 26 16.63 31.50 -35.29
CA GLY A 26 15.91 32.50 -36.08
C GLY A 26 16.71 33.80 -36.26
N MET A 27 17.29 34.31 -35.17
CA MET A 27 18.17 35.49 -35.22
C MET A 27 19.43 35.21 -36.05
N SER A 28 20.08 34.06 -35.85
CA SER A 28 21.24 33.63 -36.63
C SER A 28 20.93 33.53 -38.12
N ALA A 29 19.77 32.98 -38.50
CA ALA A 29 19.33 32.92 -39.89
C ALA A 29 19.11 34.32 -40.49
N THR A 30 18.55 35.27 -39.73
CA THR A 30 18.42 36.65 -40.18
C THR A 30 19.77 37.35 -40.37
N TYR A 31 20.74 37.13 -39.47
CA TYR A 31 22.08 37.70 -39.60
C TYR A 31 22.84 37.14 -40.82
N VAL A 32 22.71 35.83 -41.08
CA VAL A 32 23.29 35.19 -42.27
C VAL A 32 22.67 35.74 -43.56
N LEU A 33 21.34 35.86 -43.62
CA LEU A 33 20.63 36.34 -44.81
C LEU A 33 20.86 37.83 -45.09
N GLN A 34 21.09 38.64 -44.06
CA GLN A 34 21.31 40.08 -44.18
C GLN A 34 22.79 40.46 -44.30
N ASP A 35 23.70 39.48 -44.18
CA ASP A 35 25.15 39.68 -44.02
C ASP A 35 25.45 40.81 -43.03
N ALA A 36 24.70 40.82 -41.94
CA ALA A 36 24.79 41.82 -40.89
C ALA A 36 25.58 41.21 -39.74
N GLY A 37 26.77 41.73 -39.47
CA GLY A 37 27.64 41.18 -38.44
C GLY A 37 28.86 42.04 -38.13
N PRO A 38 29.64 41.66 -37.11
CA PRO A 38 30.94 42.27 -36.87
C PRO A 38 31.81 42.12 -38.13
N PRO A 39 32.74 43.06 -38.38
CA PRO A 39 33.60 42.96 -39.55
C PRO A 39 34.38 41.64 -39.54
N SER A 40 34.59 41.05 -40.72
CA SER A 40 35.10 39.68 -40.89
C SER A 40 36.50 39.46 -40.29
N ASP A 41 37.24 40.55 -40.08
CA ASP A 41 38.52 40.61 -39.39
C ASP A 41 38.44 40.36 -37.87
N LYS A 42 37.23 40.10 -37.33
CA LYS A 42 37.00 39.70 -35.93
C LYS A 42 36.43 38.29 -35.79
N ALA A 43 36.17 37.59 -36.89
CA ALA A 43 35.59 36.25 -36.86
C ALA A 43 36.54 35.22 -36.20
N ASP A 44 37.85 35.38 -36.44
CA ASP A 44 38.93 34.63 -35.80
C ASP A 44 38.90 34.73 -34.26
N VAL A 45 38.69 35.94 -33.75
CA VAL A 45 38.57 36.21 -32.31
C VAL A 45 37.31 35.57 -31.74
N VAL A 46 36.18 35.64 -32.45
CA VAL A 46 34.89 35.10 -31.97
C VAL A 46 34.95 33.59 -31.77
N TRP A 47 35.44 32.82 -32.74
CA TRP A 47 35.47 31.36 -32.58
C TRP A 47 36.53 30.90 -31.57
N GLN A 48 37.67 31.60 -31.47
CA GLN A 48 38.69 31.32 -30.44
C GLN A 48 38.17 31.59 -29.02
N VAL A 49 37.45 32.69 -28.83
CA VAL A 49 36.81 33.02 -27.54
C VAL A 49 35.72 32.01 -27.20
N ASP A 50 34.89 31.62 -28.17
CA ASP A 50 33.84 30.62 -27.95
C ASP A 50 34.43 29.26 -27.57
N LEU A 51 35.43 28.78 -28.33
CA LEU A 51 36.13 27.53 -28.01
C LEU A 51 36.78 27.60 -26.62
N GLY A 52 37.43 28.71 -26.28
CA GLY A 52 38.03 28.93 -24.96
C GLY A 52 37.00 28.90 -23.82
N LEU A 53 35.87 29.59 -23.98
CA LEU A 53 34.76 29.60 -23.01
C LEU A 53 34.11 28.22 -22.88
N PHE A 54 33.90 27.53 -23.99
CA PHE A 54 33.38 26.16 -24.01
C PHE A 54 34.31 25.21 -23.25
N SER A 55 35.61 25.20 -23.57
CA SER A 55 36.61 24.36 -22.92
C SER A 55 36.75 24.68 -21.44
N ALA A 56 36.75 25.95 -21.06
CA ALA A 56 36.78 26.37 -19.65
C ALA A 56 35.54 25.88 -18.90
N MET A 57 34.35 26.03 -19.48
CA MET A 57 33.10 25.57 -18.87
C MET A 57 33.03 24.05 -18.77
N LEU A 58 33.45 23.33 -19.81
CA LEU A 58 33.55 21.86 -19.80
C LEU A 58 34.52 21.37 -18.73
N THR A 59 35.66 22.05 -18.58
CA THR A 59 36.63 21.78 -17.52
C THR A 59 36.02 22.01 -16.14
N ALA A 60 35.32 23.13 -15.92
CA ALA A 60 34.65 23.44 -14.66
C ALA A 60 33.59 22.38 -14.32
N VAL A 61 32.76 21.97 -15.28
CA VAL A 61 31.77 20.89 -15.11
C VAL A 61 32.47 19.57 -14.75
N THR A 62 33.56 19.24 -15.42
CA THR A 62 34.32 18.00 -15.19
C THR A 62 34.97 17.98 -13.81
N ILE A 63 35.59 19.08 -13.38
CA ILE A 63 36.18 19.21 -12.04
C ILE A 63 35.09 19.08 -10.97
N VAL A 64 33.98 19.80 -11.11
CA VAL A 64 32.88 19.71 -10.14
C VAL A 64 32.36 18.28 -10.10
N PHE A 65 32.17 17.62 -11.24
CA PHE A 65 31.72 16.23 -11.30
C PHE A 65 32.71 15.27 -10.60
N ALA A 66 34.01 15.38 -10.91
CA ALA A 66 35.06 14.54 -10.33
C ALA A 66 35.21 14.74 -8.80
N VAL A 67 35.08 15.97 -8.31
CA VAL A 67 35.22 16.28 -6.88
C VAL A 67 33.93 15.99 -6.10
N THR A 68 32.78 15.95 -6.75
CA THR A 68 31.49 15.71 -6.06
C THR A 68 31.11 14.24 -5.98
N ILE A 69 31.54 13.40 -6.92
CA ILE A 69 31.29 11.97 -6.88
C ILE A 69 32.20 11.32 -5.84
N THR A 70 31.60 10.86 -4.75
CA THR A 70 32.26 9.95 -3.82
C THR A 70 31.64 8.57 -3.94
N PRO A 71 32.43 7.48 -3.87
CA PRO A 71 31.91 6.10 -3.96
C PRO A 71 30.86 5.75 -2.90
N GLN A 72 30.84 6.51 -1.80
CA GLN A 72 29.97 6.30 -0.64
C GLN A 72 28.64 7.08 -0.74
N THR A 73 28.49 7.98 -1.73
CA THR A 73 27.25 8.75 -1.90
C THR A 73 26.49 8.26 -3.12
N ARG A 74 25.16 8.19 -2.98
CA ARG A 74 24.29 7.80 -4.07
C ARG A 74 24.15 8.91 -5.12
N TRP A 75 24.26 8.52 -6.39
CA TRP A 75 24.07 9.38 -7.55
C TRP A 75 23.00 8.82 -8.50
N PRO A 76 22.27 9.68 -9.23
CA PRO A 76 21.50 9.22 -10.38
C PRO A 76 22.42 8.51 -11.38
N SER A 77 21.83 7.69 -12.25
CA SER A 77 22.57 7.14 -13.39
C SER A 77 23.23 8.25 -14.20
N PHE A 78 24.37 7.97 -14.83
CA PHE A 78 25.07 8.97 -15.66
C PHE A 78 24.14 9.55 -16.73
N GLY A 79 23.31 8.72 -17.36
CA GLY A 79 22.30 9.15 -18.31
C GLY A 79 21.25 10.09 -17.72
N ASP A 80 20.77 9.83 -16.49
CA ASP A 80 19.84 10.71 -15.80
C ASP A 80 20.47 12.05 -15.42
N LEU A 81 21.74 12.03 -14.99
CA LEU A 81 22.48 13.24 -14.68
C LEU A 81 22.68 14.11 -15.94
N MET A 82 23.12 13.50 -17.05
CA MET A 82 23.30 14.18 -18.33
C MET A 82 21.98 14.77 -18.85
N ARG A 83 20.86 14.06 -18.66
CA ARG A 83 19.51 14.56 -18.96
C ARG A 83 19.08 15.70 -18.04
N ALA A 84 19.38 15.63 -16.75
CA ALA A 84 19.02 16.65 -15.77
C ALA A 84 19.77 17.97 -16.01
N MET A 85 21.04 17.89 -16.39
CA MET A 85 21.84 19.05 -16.83
C MET A 85 21.47 19.49 -18.27
N ALA A 86 20.80 18.61 -19.02
CA ALA A 86 20.58 18.74 -20.46
C ALA A 86 21.89 19.04 -21.20
N ALA A 87 22.91 18.28 -20.85
CA ALA A 87 24.27 18.40 -21.35
C ALA A 87 24.36 18.19 -22.86
N LEU A 88 23.57 17.26 -23.42
CA LEU A 88 23.52 17.05 -24.88
C LEU A 88 23.03 18.30 -25.63
N SER A 89 22.02 19.01 -25.10
CA SER A 89 21.53 20.25 -25.74
C SER A 89 22.58 21.37 -25.68
N TRP A 90 23.32 21.44 -24.58
CA TRP A 90 24.41 22.39 -24.41
C TRP A 90 25.57 22.08 -25.35
N LEU A 91 26.03 20.82 -25.39
CA LEU A 91 27.09 20.35 -26.29
C LEU A 91 26.72 20.59 -27.76
N ALA A 92 25.51 20.25 -28.18
CA ALA A 92 25.06 20.48 -29.56
C ALA A 92 25.03 21.96 -29.92
N THR A 93 24.52 22.82 -29.03
CA THR A 93 24.50 24.28 -29.24
C THR A 93 25.93 24.81 -29.35
N ALA A 94 26.84 24.31 -28.52
CA ALA A 94 28.24 24.70 -28.53
C ALA A 94 28.96 24.32 -29.83
N THR A 95 28.82 23.07 -30.24
CA THR A 95 29.44 22.58 -31.47
C THR A 95 28.94 23.36 -32.69
N VAL A 96 27.64 23.62 -32.77
CA VAL A 96 27.06 24.41 -33.88
C VAL A 96 27.54 25.86 -33.82
N GLY A 97 27.58 26.49 -32.64
CA GLY A 97 28.08 27.85 -32.46
C GLY A 97 29.53 28.02 -32.95
N ILE A 98 30.42 27.14 -32.47
CA ILE A 98 31.83 27.12 -32.85
C ILE A 98 31.99 26.86 -34.36
N MET A 99 31.23 25.91 -34.93
CA MET A 99 31.27 25.63 -36.37
C MET A 99 30.80 26.83 -37.21
N CYS A 100 29.73 27.52 -36.80
CA CYS A 100 29.25 28.72 -37.48
C CYS A 100 30.27 29.86 -37.41
N ALA A 101 30.88 30.10 -36.25
CA ALA A 101 31.90 31.13 -36.07
C ALA A 101 33.15 30.83 -36.91
N ALA A 102 33.64 29.59 -36.88
CA ALA A 102 34.80 29.16 -37.67
C ALA A 102 34.54 29.21 -39.18
N ALA A 103 33.33 28.85 -39.62
CA ALA A 103 32.91 29.00 -41.01
C ALA A 103 32.86 30.47 -41.45
N GLY A 104 32.41 31.37 -40.58
CA GLY A 104 32.44 32.81 -40.81
C GLY A 104 33.85 33.36 -41.00
N ASP A 105 34.83 32.82 -40.28
CA ASP A 105 36.25 33.16 -40.43
C ASP A 105 36.81 32.63 -41.76
N ILE A 106 36.68 31.33 -42.01
CA ILE A 106 37.22 30.65 -43.21
C ILE A 106 36.66 31.24 -44.50
N TRP A 107 35.36 31.59 -44.52
CA TRP A 107 34.70 32.14 -45.71
C TRP A 107 34.53 33.66 -45.67
N SER A 108 35.08 34.34 -44.65
CA SER A 108 34.98 35.79 -44.47
C SER A 108 33.54 36.33 -44.53
N HIS A 109 32.58 35.59 -43.95
CA HIS A 109 31.15 35.89 -43.99
C HIS A 109 30.66 36.43 -42.65
N SER A 110 30.35 37.72 -42.60
CA SER A 110 30.02 38.43 -41.35
C SER A 110 28.76 37.91 -40.67
N GLY A 111 27.76 37.52 -41.45
CA GLY A 111 26.52 36.91 -40.94
C GLY A 111 26.73 35.56 -40.22
N LEU A 112 27.66 34.72 -40.70
CA LEU A 112 28.01 33.45 -40.04
C LEU A 112 28.78 33.69 -38.74
N ALA A 113 29.67 34.68 -38.71
CA ALA A 113 30.37 35.09 -37.49
C ALA A 113 29.40 35.63 -36.42
N ALA A 114 28.42 36.45 -36.82
CA ALA A 114 27.36 36.95 -35.94
C ALA A 114 26.47 35.81 -35.41
N ALA A 115 26.08 34.88 -36.28
CA ALA A 115 25.33 33.68 -35.90
C ALA A 115 26.07 32.82 -34.87
N GLY A 116 27.38 32.65 -35.04
CA GLY A 116 28.25 31.99 -34.08
C GLY A 116 28.24 32.70 -32.72
N ALA A 117 28.46 34.02 -32.70
CA ALA A 117 28.48 34.82 -31.47
C ALA A 117 27.16 34.75 -30.67
N VAL A 118 26.00 34.75 -31.35
CA VAL A 118 24.69 34.58 -30.70
C VAL A 118 24.60 33.21 -30.03
N LEU A 119 25.03 32.15 -30.72
CA LEU A 119 25.04 30.80 -30.18
C LEU A 119 26.04 30.63 -29.02
N THR A 120 27.18 31.33 -29.04
CA THR A 120 28.13 31.39 -27.92
C THR A 120 27.48 31.91 -26.64
N VAL A 121 26.69 32.99 -26.72
CA VAL A 121 25.97 33.55 -25.56
C VAL A 121 24.94 32.55 -25.02
N VAL A 122 24.19 31.90 -25.91
CA VAL A 122 23.20 30.88 -25.53
C VAL A 122 23.88 29.67 -24.88
N GLN A 123 24.98 29.20 -25.47
CA GLN A 123 25.80 28.12 -24.92
C GLN A 123 26.29 28.49 -23.51
N LEU A 124 26.81 29.70 -23.31
CA LEU A 124 27.31 30.12 -22.00
C LEU A 124 26.20 30.08 -20.94
N GLY A 125 25.00 30.58 -21.29
CA GLY A 125 23.82 30.48 -20.44
C GLY A 125 23.44 29.03 -20.09
N PHE A 126 23.49 28.13 -21.07
CA PHE A 126 23.23 26.70 -20.85
C PHE A 126 24.32 26.01 -20.04
N GLY A 127 25.59 26.40 -20.24
CA GLY A 127 26.73 25.91 -19.46
C GLY A 127 26.62 26.31 -18.00
N LEU A 128 26.26 27.57 -17.72
CA LEU A 128 26.02 28.08 -16.37
C LEU A 128 24.82 27.39 -15.69
N ASP A 129 23.69 27.20 -16.37
CA ASP A 129 22.56 26.44 -15.78
C ASP A 129 22.95 24.97 -15.53
N SER A 130 23.73 24.35 -16.43
CA SER A 130 24.23 22.98 -16.26
C SER A 130 25.16 22.87 -15.03
N LEU A 131 26.09 23.82 -14.87
CA LEU A 131 26.98 23.91 -13.72
C LEU A 131 26.19 24.15 -12.42
N TRP A 132 25.20 25.03 -12.45
CA TRP A 132 24.35 25.32 -11.29
C TRP A 132 23.49 24.11 -10.88
N VAL A 133 22.95 23.37 -11.86
CA VAL A 133 22.28 22.10 -11.61
C VAL A 133 23.25 21.09 -11.00
N LEU A 134 24.48 20.98 -11.52
CA LEU A 134 25.51 20.10 -10.97
C LEU A 134 25.88 20.46 -9.53
N MET A 135 25.98 21.76 -9.22
CA MET A 135 26.24 22.24 -7.86
C MET A 135 25.13 21.88 -6.88
N ARG A 136 23.88 21.71 -7.33
CA ARG A 136 22.79 21.19 -6.49
C ARG A 136 22.99 19.73 -6.12
N PHE A 137 23.68 18.93 -6.93
CA PHE A 137 24.04 17.55 -6.58
C PHE A 137 25.18 17.47 -5.56
N ARG A 138 25.85 18.59 -5.23
CA ARG A 138 26.88 18.57 -4.18
C ARG A 138 26.29 18.31 -2.79
N SER A 139 25.10 18.82 -2.49
CA SER A 139 24.45 18.59 -1.20
C SER A 139 23.64 17.30 -1.18
N ALA A 140 23.65 16.59 -0.05
CA ALA A 140 22.85 15.37 0.11
C ALA A 140 21.35 15.63 -0.10
N ALA A 141 20.84 16.75 0.41
CA ALA A 141 19.45 17.16 0.23
C ALA A 141 19.10 17.45 -1.25
N GLY A 142 20.02 18.08 -1.99
CA GLY A 142 19.83 18.36 -3.41
C GLY A 142 19.83 17.09 -4.27
N ARG A 143 20.72 16.13 -3.98
CA ARG A 143 20.71 14.80 -4.62
C ARG A 143 19.39 14.07 -4.36
N ARG A 144 18.97 13.99 -3.10
CA ARG A 144 17.71 13.34 -2.69
C ARG A 144 16.52 13.92 -3.44
N LYS A 145 16.39 15.25 -3.50
CA LYS A 145 15.30 15.92 -4.22
C LYS A 145 15.24 15.56 -5.71
N ILE A 146 16.38 15.30 -6.34
CA ILE A 146 16.42 14.93 -7.76
C ILE A 146 16.08 13.45 -7.93
N LEU A 147 16.58 12.57 -7.06
CA LEU A 147 16.24 11.15 -7.06
C LEU A 147 14.73 10.95 -6.88
N VAL A 148 14.11 11.61 -5.90
CA VAL A 148 12.65 11.62 -5.70
C VAL A 148 11.92 12.03 -7.00
N ARG A 149 12.39 13.10 -7.67
CA ARG A 149 11.79 13.55 -8.94
C ARG A 149 11.96 12.53 -10.07
N LEU A 150 13.07 11.81 -10.13
CA LEU A 150 13.31 10.78 -11.13
C LEU A 150 12.40 9.57 -10.88
N THR A 151 12.29 9.13 -9.63
CA THR A 151 11.38 8.07 -9.20
C THR A 151 9.92 8.43 -9.53
N SER A 152 9.46 9.63 -9.18
CA SER A 152 8.10 10.09 -9.54
C SER A 152 7.89 10.18 -11.07
N ARG A 153 8.93 10.49 -11.86
CA ARG A 153 8.83 10.45 -13.33
C ARG A 153 8.78 9.02 -13.90
N ARG A 154 9.46 8.06 -13.29
CA ARG A 154 9.34 6.63 -13.66
C ARG A 154 7.91 6.14 -13.38
N LEU A 155 7.37 6.47 -12.20
CA LEU A 155 5.97 6.19 -11.84
C LEU A 155 4.97 6.87 -12.80
N HIS A 156 5.20 8.11 -13.19
CA HIS A 156 4.34 8.79 -14.17
C HIS A 156 4.36 8.08 -15.53
N ARG A 157 5.53 7.67 -16.02
CA ARG A 157 5.63 6.94 -17.30
C ARG A 157 4.98 5.56 -17.24
N ALA A 158 5.09 4.87 -16.10
CA ALA A 158 4.34 3.63 -15.87
C ALA A 158 2.83 3.88 -15.91
N ALA A 159 2.35 4.94 -15.23
CA ALA A 159 0.94 5.31 -15.24
C ALA A 159 0.40 5.67 -16.65
N ASP A 160 1.20 6.36 -17.47
CA ASP A 160 0.81 6.68 -18.85
C ASP A 160 0.73 5.44 -19.75
N ALA A 161 1.36 4.33 -19.38
CA ALA A 161 1.44 3.12 -20.17
C ALA A 161 0.25 2.16 -19.98
N GLY A 162 -0.56 2.34 -18.94
CA GLY A 162 -1.80 1.59 -18.76
C GLY A 162 -2.09 1.19 -17.32
N LEU A 163 -2.64 -0.02 -17.15
CA LEU A 163 -3.06 -0.54 -15.85
C LEU A 163 -1.88 -0.57 -14.87
N PRO A 164 -2.12 -0.31 -13.57
CA PRO A 164 -1.10 -0.45 -12.56
C PRO A 164 -0.45 -1.83 -12.63
N SER A 165 0.88 -1.87 -12.66
CA SER A 165 1.61 -3.13 -12.64
C SER A 165 3.02 -2.87 -12.15
N VAL A 166 3.42 -3.64 -11.15
CA VAL A 166 4.78 -3.60 -10.59
C VAL A 166 5.78 -4.24 -11.57
N GLU A 167 5.31 -5.04 -12.53
CA GLU A 167 6.11 -5.67 -13.58
C GLU A 167 6.34 -4.77 -14.79
N HIS A 168 5.81 -3.54 -14.76
CA HIS A 168 6.07 -2.57 -15.82
C HIS A 168 7.58 -2.27 -15.89
N HIS A 169 8.17 -2.30 -17.10
CA HIS A 169 9.62 -2.14 -17.29
C HIS A 169 10.21 -0.89 -16.62
N GLU A 170 9.48 0.23 -16.58
CA GLU A 170 9.90 1.47 -15.89
C GLU A 170 10.00 1.33 -14.36
N LEU A 171 9.27 0.37 -13.77
CA LEU A 171 9.31 0.02 -12.35
C LEU A 171 10.22 -1.19 -12.08
N ALA A 172 10.43 -2.05 -13.07
CA ALA A 172 11.38 -3.17 -12.99
C ALA A 172 12.78 -2.68 -12.61
N ASP A 173 13.30 -1.62 -13.26
CA ASP A 173 14.61 -1.03 -12.91
C ASP A 173 14.67 -0.59 -11.43
N LEU A 174 13.58 -0.03 -10.90
CA LEU A 174 13.52 0.41 -9.50
C LEU A 174 13.46 -0.78 -8.54
N ASN A 175 12.73 -1.83 -8.91
CA ASN A 175 12.69 -3.07 -8.14
C ASN A 175 14.05 -3.76 -8.17
N ASP A 176 14.70 -3.89 -9.33
CA ASP A 176 16.02 -4.49 -9.49
C ASP A 176 17.08 -3.76 -8.65
N GLU A 177 17.03 -2.42 -8.59
CA GLU A 177 17.89 -1.63 -7.71
C GLU A 177 17.66 -1.95 -6.21
N ILE A 178 16.42 -2.24 -5.81
CA ILE A 178 16.09 -2.65 -4.43
C ILE A 178 16.48 -4.11 -4.17
N GLU A 179 16.20 -5.02 -5.10
CA GLU A 179 16.61 -6.43 -5.05
C GLU A 179 18.13 -6.55 -4.91
N TYR A 180 18.89 -5.82 -5.72
CA TYR A 180 20.33 -5.76 -5.59
C TYR A 180 20.80 -5.29 -4.19
N SER A 181 20.05 -4.36 -3.58
CA SER A 181 20.35 -3.89 -2.22
C SER A 181 19.99 -4.94 -1.15
N ILE A 182 18.92 -5.70 -1.38
CA ILE A 182 18.50 -6.84 -0.55
C ILE A 182 19.54 -7.95 -0.61
N ASP A 183 19.99 -8.33 -1.81
CA ASP A 183 21.00 -9.39 -2.03
C ASP A 183 22.33 -9.06 -1.34
N ARG A 184 22.66 -7.77 -1.25
CA ARG A 184 23.85 -7.29 -0.54
C ARG A 184 23.65 -7.05 0.96
N SER A 185 22.42 -7.20 1.45
CA SER A 185 22.02 -6.85 2.82
C SER A 185 22.39 -5.41 3.21
N ASP A 186 22.36 -4.46 2.27
CA ASP A 186 22.69 -3.06 2.53
C ASP A 186 21.47 -2.30 3.07
N VAL A 187 21.32 -2.35 4.40
CA VAL A 187 20.21 -1.71 5.13
C VAL A 187 20.11 -0.21 4.87
N ALA A 188 21.24 0.49 4.72
CA ALA A 188 21.26 1.93 4.49
C ALA A 188 20.77 2.24 3.07
N GLU A 189 21.18 1.45 2.09
CA GLU A 189 20.76 1.62 0.70
C GLU A 189 19.26 1.32 0.50
N ILE A 190 18.75 0.28 1.17
CA ILE A 190 17.32 -0.05 1.21
C ILE A 190 16.52 1.13 1.79
N ALA A 191 16.92 1.63 2.96
CA ALA A 191 16.25 2.75 3.61
C ALA A 191 16.23 4.02 2.73
N ALA A 192 17.33 4.29 2.02
CA ALA A 192 17.42 5.39 1.08
C ALA A 192 16.47 5.22 -0.11
N ARG A 193 16.41 4.02 -0.72
CA ARG A 193 15.48 3.73 -1.84
C ARG A 193 14.03 3.89 -1.43
N VAL A 194 13.67 3.32 -0.29
CA VAL A 194 12.31 3.43 0.25
C VAL A 194 11.97 4.91 0.49
N SER A 195 12.88 5.68 1.10
CA SER A 195 12.67 7.11 1.33
C SER A 195 12.48 7.89 0.03
N GLU A 196 13.21 7.56 -1.03
CA GLU A 196 13.06 8.20 -2.36
C GLU A 196 11.66 7.98 -2.96
N ILE A 197 11.07 6.80 -2.72
CA ILE A 197 9.71 6.47 -3.16
C ILE A 197 8.68 7.20 -2.28
N VAL A 198 8.88 7.21 -0.96
CA VAL A 198 7.94 7.77 0.00
C VAL A 198 7.89 9.30 -0.05
N ASP A 199 9.03 9.97 -0.20
CA ASP A 199 9.08 11.44 -0.23
C ASP A 199 8.30 12.05 -1.42
N GLY A 200 8.05 11.26 -2.47
CA GLY A 200 7.29 11.68 -3.64
C GLY A 200 5.78 11.46 -3.54
N CYS A 201 5.25 10.86 -2.45
CA CYS A 201 3.85 10.47 -2.33
C CYS A 201 2.86 11.63 -2.46
N GLN A 202 3.19 12.81 -1.91
CA GLN A 202 2.31 13.99 -1.98
C GLN A 202 2.36 14.71 -3.33
N ASP A 203 3.37 14.43 -4.16
CA ASP A 203 3.58 15.10 -5.45
C ASP A 203 2.80 14.45 -6.61
N ASP A 204 2.06 13.36 -6.34
CA ASP A 204 1.29 12.66 -7.37
C ASP A 204 0.18 13.55 -7.93
N LYS A 205 0.05 13.58 -9.26
CA LYS A 205 -0.85 14.51 -9.97
C LYS A 205 -2.11 13.88 -10.52
N THR A 206 -2.15 12.56 -10.60
CA THR A 206 -3.25 11.79 -11.20
C THR A 206 -3.54 10.57 -10.33
N ALA A 207 -4.80 10.13 -10.30
CA ALA A 207 -5.19 8.95 -9.53
C ALA A 207 -4.40 7.70 -9.97
N ASP A 208 -4.08 7.57 -11.26
CA ASP A 208 -3.33 6.43 -11.77
C ASP A 208 -1.88 6.39 -11.28
N GLN A 209 -1.22 7.55 -11.14
CA GLN A 209 0.09 7.64 -10.50
C GLN A 209 0.04 7.17 -9.05
N ALA A 210 -0.95 7.64 -8.28
CA ALA A 210 -1.12 7.24 -6.89
C ALA A 210 -1.42 5.73 -6.76
N ARG A 211 -2.22 5.15 -7.66
CA ARG A 211 -2.48 3.70 -7.73
C ARG A 211 -1.21 2.89 -8.00
N HIS A 212 -0.41 3.30 -8.99
CA HIS A 212 0.88 2.65 -9.28
C HIS A 212 1.83 2.72 -8.09
N ARG A 213 1.89 3.86 -7.40
CA ARG A 213 2.72 4.02 -6.22
C ARG A 213 2.22 3.15 -5.07
N LEU A 214 0.92 3.05 -4.82
CA LEU A 214 0.34 2.15 -3.81
C LEU A 214 0.64 0.68 -4.12
N ALA A 215 0.52 0.26 -5.38
CA ALA A 215 0.89 -1.08 -5.81
C ALA A 215 2.37 -1.39 -5.53
N LEU A 216 3.26 -0.46 -5.89
CA LEU A 216 4.69 -0.56 -5.60
C LEU A 216 4.97 -0.61 -4.09
N LEU A 217 4.38 0.27 -3.30
CA LEU A 217 4.57 0.29 -1.84
C LEU A 217 4.10 -1.02 -1.19
N THR A 218 2.93 -1.53 -1.61
CA THR A 218 2.41 -2.83 -1.14
C THR A 218 3.35 -3.97 -1.50
N HIS A 219 3.86 -3.99 -2.73
CA HIS A 219 4.83 -4.98 -3.18
C HIS A 219 6.13 -4.92 -2.38
N LEU A 220 6.67 -3.73 -2.13
CA LEU A 220 7.89 -3.54 -1.35
C LEU A 220 7.72 -3.96 0.11
N THR A 221 6.56 -3.70 0.71
CA THR A 221 6.22 -4.23 2.05
C THR A 221 6.23 -5.76 2.06
N GLU A 222 5.60 -6.41 1.08
CA GLU A 222 5.62 -7.87 0.96
C GLU A 222 7.06 -8.38 0.77
N ARG A 223 7.78 -7.84 -0.22
CA ARG A 223 9.09 -8.33 -0.64
C ARG A 223 10.14 -8.21 0.45
N LEU A 224 10.28 -7.02 1.07
CA LEU A 224 11.20 -6.82 2.18
C LEU A 224 10.83 -7.70 3.37
N GLY A 225 9.53 -7.86 3.64
CA GLY A 225 9.09 -8.70 4.74
C GLY A 225 9.46 -10.17 4.53
N ARG A 226 9.30 -10.66 3.29
CA ARG A 226 9.71 -12.02 2.91
C ARG A 226 11.22 -12.19 2.98
N SER A 227 12.00 -11.20 2.53
CA SER A 227 13.47 -11.27 2.62
C SER A 227 13.98 -11.35 4.06
N VAL A 228 13.34 -10.64 4.99
CA VAL A 228 13.71 -10.71 6.40
C VAL A 228 13.32 -12.06 7.04
N LEU A 229 12.18 -12.63 6.63
CA LEU A 229 11.65 -13.86 7.24
C LEU A 229 12.17 -15.16 6.61
N PHE A 230 12.52 -15.14 5.33
CA PHE A 230 12.80 -16.36 4.57
C PHE A 230 14.16 -16.33 3.85
N GLU A 231 14.84 -15.18 3.82
CA GLU A 231 16.15 -15.02 3.18
C GLU A 231 17.19 -14.51 4.20
N SER A 232 18.31 -13.96 3.73
CA SER A 232 19.44 -13.54 4.56
C SER A 232 19.39 -12.07 5.02
N LEU A 233 18.26 -11.38 4.81
CA LEU A 233 18.15 -9.97 5.17
C LEU A 233 17.94 -9.81 6.69
N THR A 234 18.66 -8.89 7.31
CA THR A 234 18.58 -8.69 8.76
C THR A 234 17.28 -7.98 9.16
N GLY A 235 16.80 -8.22 10.38
CA GLY A 235 15.62 -7.52 10.90
C GLY A 235 15.79 -5.99 11.00
N ASP A 236 17.03 -5.49 11.03
CA ASP A 236 17.31 -4.06 11.00
C ASP A 236 16.77 -3.40 9.73
N ALA A 237 16.77 -4.12 8.60
CA ALA A 237 16.15 -3.66 7.37
C ALA A 237 14.65 -3.40 7.57
N ALA A 238 13.92 -4.30 8.23
CA ALA A 238 12.51 -4.08 8.54
C ALA A 238 12.32 -2.87 9.47
N ARG A 239 13.16 -2.74 10.51
CA ARG A 239 13.09 -1.62 11.47
C ARG A 239 13.23 -0.25 10.80
N VAL A 240 14.11 -0.13 9.80
CA VAL A 240 14.35 1.16 9.11
C VAL A 240 13.42 1.40 7.92
N ALA A 241 13.00 0.35 7.21
CA ALA A 241 12.28 0.47 5.94
C ALA A 241 10.76 0.38 6.09
N MET A 242 10.24 -0.41 7.04
CA MET A 242 8.79 -0.60 7.19
C MET A 242 8.06 0.68 7.64
N PRO A 243 8.55 1.46 8.63
CA PRO A 243 7.83 2.67 9.05
C PRO A 243 7.67 3.71 7.93
N PRO A 244 8.73 4.02 7.12
CA PRO A 244 8.56 4.85 5.94
C PRO A 244 7.61 4.26 4.89
N LEU A 245 7.63 2.94 4.65
CA LEU A 245 6.70 2.31 3.70
C LEU A 245 5.25 2.47 4.13
N VAL A 246 4.94 2.19 5.39
CA VAL A 246 3.59 2.40 5.95
C VAL A 246 3.21 3.86 5.81
N ARG A 247 4.08 4.80 6.18
CA ARG A 247 3.81 6.24 6.00
C ARG A 247 3.52 6.59 4.54
N GLY A 248 4.29 6.06 3.60
CA GLY A 248 4.06 6.27 2.16
C GLY A 248 2.71 5.72 1.72
N VAL A 249 2.30 4.56 2.23
CA VAL A 249 0.97 3.98 1.98
C VAL A 249 -0.12 4.93 2.48
N LEU A 250 -0.01 5.44 3.71
CA LEU A 250 -0.99 6.38 4.27
C LEU A 250 -1.07 7.66 3.43
N GLN A 251 0.08 8.29 3.14
CA GLN A 251 0.16 9.51 2.35
C GLN A 251 -0.39 9.33 0.93
N THR A 252 -0.06 8.23 0.27
CA THR A 252 -0.52 7.96 -1.10
C THR A 252 -1.99 7.58 -1.13
N SER A 253 -2.50 6.89 -0.10
CA SER A 253 -3.92 6.53 -0.01
C SER A 253 -4.80 7.77 0.17
N TRP A 254 -4.37 8.71 1.02
CA TRP A 254 -4.99 10.03 1.08
C TRP A 254 -4.89 10.78 -0.24
N ARG A 255 -3.70 10.80 -0.85
CA ARG A 255 -3.51 11.50 -2.12
C ARG A 255 -4.40 10.92 -3.22
N LEU A 256 -4.60 9.60 -3.22
CA LEU A 256 -5.52 8.93 -4.13
C LEU A 256 -6.96 9.40 -3.92
N SER A 257 -7.44 9.46 -2.67
CA SER A 257 -8.79 9.96 -2.40
C SER A 257 -8.95 11.41 -2.85
N GLU A 258 -7.98 12.29 -2.56
CA GLU A 258 -7.96 13.68 -3.05
C GLU A 258 -8.11 13.78 -4.57
N LEU A 259 -7.46 12.88 -5.31
CA LEU A 259 -7.40 12.89 -6.77
C LEU A 259 -8.62 12.22 -7.43
N THR A 260 -9.39 11.42 -6.70
CA THR A 260 -10.61 10.78 -7.20
C THR A 260 -11.88 11.58 -6.90
N PHE A 261 -11.80 12.69 -6.15
CA PHE A 261 -12.95 13.55 -5.87
C PHE A 261 -13.38 14.37 -7.09
N PRO A 262 -14.62 14.18 -7.63
CA PRO A 262 -15.04 14.85 -8.86
C PRO A 262 -15.39 16.34 -8.68
N ASN A 263 -15.74 16.81 -7.48
CA ASN A 263 -16.02 18.21 -7.18
C ASN A 263 -16.02 18.45 -5.67
N ARG A 264 -15.36 19.51 -5.19
CA ARG A 264 -15.37 19.89 -3.76
C ARG A 264 -16.75 20.28 -3.22
N GLU A 265 -17.74 20.45 -4.10
CA GLU A 265 -19.09 20.91 -3.78
C GLU A 265 -20.13 19.79 -3.60
N THR A 266 -19.84 18.55 -4.01
CA THR A 266 -20.72 17.40 -3.82
C THR A 266 -20.21 16.50 -2.70
N ALA A 267 -21.09 16.15 -1.76
CA ALA A 267 -20.77 15.47 -0.50
C ALA A 267 -20.36 13.98 -0.63
N GLU A 268 -20.32 13.39 -1.82
CA GLU A 268 -19.95 11.98 -1.99
C GLU A 268 -18.45 11.84 -2.25
N ARG A 269 -17.72 11.54 -1.18
CA ARG A 269 -16.31 11.17 -1.22
C ARG A 269 -16.20 9.69 -1.61
N ASP A 270 -15.72 9.38 -2.82
CA ASP A 270 -15.37 8.00 -3.20
C ASP A 270 -14.01 7.63 -2.61
N GLU A 271 -14.04 7.05 -1.42
CA GLU A 271 -12.87 6.60 -0.66
C GLU A 271 -12.56 5.12 -0.93
N ALA A 272 -13.35 4.44 -1.78
CA ALA A 272 -13.28 3.00 -1.98
C ALA A 272 -11.91 2.54 -2.51
N ALA A 273 -11.32 3.29 -3.46
CA ALA A 273 -10.00 2.95 -4.01
C ALA A 273 -8.89 3.03 -2.95
N ALA A 274 -8.94 4.03 -2.06
CA ALA A 274 -8.01 4.16 -0.94
C ALA A 274 -8.21 3.03 0.08
N ALA A 275 -9.46 2.69 0.40
CA ALA A 275 -9.79 1.59 1.29
C ALA A 275 -9.32 0.23 0.79
N VAL A 276 -9.48 -0.05 -0.51
CA VAL A 276 -8.98 -1.28 -1.14
C VAL A 276 -7.45 -1.38 -1.02
N ALA A 277 -6.72 -0.28 -1.29
CA ALA A 277 -5.26 -0.25 -1.18
C ALA A 277 -4.78 -0.43 0.27
N LEU A 278 -5.37 0.30 1.22
CA LEU A 278 -5.09 0.15 2.65
C LEU A 278 -5.41 -1.25 3.14
N GLY A 279 -6.54 -1.81 2.71
CA GLY A 279 -6.94 -3.19 2.98
C GLY A 279 -5.90 -4.19 2.47
N GLN A 280 -5.42 -4.07 1.24
CA GLN A 280 -4.37 -4.95 0.70
C GLN A 280 -3.07 -4.89 1.52
N VAL A 281 -2.63 -3.70 1.90
CA VAL A 281 -1.44 -3.55 2.75
C VAL A 281 -1.67 -4.16 4.14
N CYS A 282 -2.85 -3.96 4.74
CA CYS A 282 -3.22 -4.64 5.99
C CYS A 282 -3.12 -6.16 5.86
N ARG A 283 -3.60 -6.75 4.76
CA ARG A 283 -3.52 -8.21 4.51
C ARG A 283 -2.07 -8.69 4.40
N VAL A 284 -1.24 -7.95 3.66
CA VAL A 284 0.20 -8.27 3.53
C VAL A 284 0.90 -8.22 4.89
N ILE A 285 0.69 -7.14 5.64
CA ILE A 285 1.27 -6.98 6.97
C ILE A 285 0.81 -8.12 7.90
N ALA A 286 -0.49 -8.41 7.88
CA ALA A 286 -1.10 -9.45 8.69
C ALA A 286 -0.54 -10.85 8.40
N TRP A 287 -0.37 -11.18 7.11
CA TRP A 287 0.25 -12.42 6.68
C TRP A 287 1.73 -12.51 7.12
N LEU A 288 2.51 -11.43 6.93
CA LEU A 288 3.90 -11.39 7.37
C LEU A 288 4.03 -11.51 8.90
N GLN A 289 3.10 -10.92 9.67
CA GLN A 289 3.05 -11.09 11.12
C GLN A 289 2.82 -12.55 11.50
N GLN A 290 1.88 -13.23 10.83
CA GLN A 290 1.62 -14.65 11.05
C GLN A 290 2.88 -15.49 10.74
N CYS A 291 3.58 -15.22 9.65
CA CYS A 291 4.84 -15.90 9.32
C CYS A 291 5.94 -15.66 10.36
N ALA A 292 6.12 -14.41 10.80
CA ALA A 292 7.08 -14.06 11.86
C ALA A 292 6.79 -14.82 13.15
N GLN A 293 5.50 -14.96 13.48
CA GLN A 293 5.04 -15.68 14.66
C GLN A 293 5.35 -17.17 14.60
N GLU A 294 5.00 -17.83 13.50
CA GLU A 294 5.28 -19.27 13.31
C GLU A 294 6.77 -19.58 13.46
N ARG A 295 7.63 -18.68 12.96
CA ARG A 295 9.08 -18.77 13.16
C ARG A 295 9.47 -18.61 14.63
N LEU A 296 8.91 -17.63 15.34
CA LEU A 296 9.18 -17.42 16.76
C LEU A 296 8.69 -18.57 17.66
N GLN A 297 7.73 -19.38 17.21
CA GLN A 297 7.40 -20.62 17.93
C GLN A 297 8.49 -21.67 17.81
N THR A 298 9.17 -21.70 16.66
CA THR A 298 10.23 -22.67 16.38
C THR A 298 11.56 -22.21 16.99
N ASP A 299 11.88 -20.93 16.86
CA ASP A 299 13.03 -20.27 17.48
C ASP A 299 12.57 -18.97 18.17
N PRO A 300 12.30 -19.01 19.50
CA PRO A 300 11.87 -17.85 20.25
C PRO A 300 12.84 -16.67 20.22
N ASN A 301 14.13 -16.91 19.93
CA ASN A 301 15.17 -15.90 19.96
C ASN A 301 15.53 -15.34 18.58
N ASP A 302 14.80 -15.71 17.51
CA ASP A 302 15.02 -15.19 16.15
C ASP A 302 14.88 -13.65 16.12
N PRO A 303 16.01 -12.91 16.00
CA PRO A 303 15.99 -11.46 16.08
C PRO A 303 15.29 -10.83 14.87
N ALA A 304 15.38 -11.46 13.69
CA ALA A 304 14.75 -10.97 12.48
C ALA A 304 13.22 -11.02 12.60
N SER A 305 12.69 -12.17 13.02
CA SER A 305 11.26 -12.37 13.25
C SER A 305 10.70 -11.45 14.35
N ARG A 306 11.46 -11.21 15.43
CA ARG A 306 11.05 -10.24 16.47
C ARG A 306 10.98 -8.81 15.92
N GLN A 307 12.02 -8.34 15.24
CA GLN A 307 12.11 -6.96 14.77
C GLN A 307 11.06 -6.65 13.70
N ILE A 308 10.87 -7.55 12.72
CA ILE A 308 9.83 -7.36 11.72
C ILE A 308 8.43 -7.43 12.34
N GLY A 309 8.19 -8.35 13.28
CA GLY A 309 6.92 -8.41 13.99
C GLY A 309 6.54 -7.07 14.63
N ILE A 310 7.48 -6.44 15.35
CA ILE A 310 7.24 -5.15 16.03
C ILE A 310 6.90 -4.06 15.00
N ALA A 311 7.72 -3.96 13.95
CA ALA A 311 7.53 -2.94 12.91
C ALA A 311 6.16 -3.09 12.21
N LEU A 312 5.74 -4.33 11.96
CA LEU A 312 4.45 -4.65 11.35
C LEU A 312 3.27 -4.38 12.30
N SER A 313 3.41 -4.66 13.60
CA SER A 313 2.38 -4.37 14.61
C SER A 313 2.13 -2.87 14.71
N GLN A 314 3.20 -2.08 14.82
CA GLN A 314 3.13 -0.63 14.80
C GLN A 314 2.53 -0.11 13.49
N GLY A 315 2.88 -0.71 12.35
CA GLY A 315 2.31 -0.36 11.05
C GLY A 315 0.79 -0.55 10.97
N ARG A 316 0.25 -1.68 11.46
CA ARG A 316 -1.21 -1.90 11.52
C ARG A 316 -1.89 -0.91 12.44
N GLN A 317 -1.32 -0.64 13.61
CA GLN A 317 -1.86 0.35 14.54
C GLN A 317 -1.92 1.74 13.89
N GLN A 318 -0.86 2.15 13.16
CA GLN A 318 -0.86 3.41 12.43
C GLN A 318 -1.94 3.46 11.35
N ILE A 319 -2.18 2.38 10.61
CA ILE A 319 -3.26 2.32 9.62
C ILE A 319 -4.63 2.46 10.30
N VAL A 320 -4.86 1.74 11.41
CA VAL A 320 -6.13 1.84 12.17
C VAL A 320 -6.37 3.26 12.66
N LEU A 321 -5.37 3.89 13.29
CA LEU A 321 -5.47 5.28 13.73
C LEU A 321 -5.67 6.25 12.56
N PHE A 322 -5.09 5.94 11.40
CA PHE A 322 -5.20 6.78 10.20
C PHE A 322 -6.60 6.77 9.59
N VAL A 323 -7.31 5.65 9.64
CA VAL A 323 -8.67 5.54 9.07
C VAL A 323 -9.77 5.92 10.06
N ASP A 324 -9.47 5.99 11.36
CA ASP A 324 -10.41 6.35 12.42
C ASP A 324 -10.79 7.84 12.37
N PRO A 325 -12.06 8.22 12.25
CA PRO A 325 -12.46 9.64 12.23
C PRO A 325 -12.04 10.42 13.47
N ASP A 326 -12.03 9.79 14.65
CA ASP A 326 -11.75 10.45 15.92
C ASP A 326 -10.98 9.48 16.87
N PRO A 327 -9.68 9.27 16.62
CA PRO A 327 -8.90 8.26 17.33
C PRO A 327 -8.75 8.59 18.83
N PRO A 328 -8.93 7.60 19.73
CA PRO A 328 -8.93 7.84 21.16
C PRO A 328 -7.58 8.35 21.66
N GLY A 329 -7.60 9.48 22.39
CA GLY A 329 -6.41 10.06 23.02
C GLY A 329 -5.48 10.81 22.06
N PHE A 330 -5.87 11.01 20.80
CA PHE A 330 -5.08 11.73 19.81
C PHE A 330 -5.87 12.89 19.20
N PHE A 331 -5.41 14.13 19.45
CA PHE A 331 -5.81 15.24 18.60
C PHE A 331 -5.03 15.16 17.30
N ARG A 332 -5.73 14.96 16.17
CA ARG A 332 -5.08 14.97 14.85
C ARG A 332 -4.49 16.36 14.60
N ALA A 333 -3.20 16.41 14.30
CA ALA A 333 -2.56 17.65 13.89
C ALA A 333 -3.09 18.07 12.51
N GLU A 334 -3.15 19.37 12.21
CA GLU A 334 -3.50 19.86 10.86
C GLU A 334 -2.55 19.32 9.77
N SER A 335 -1.35 18.87 10.16
CA SER A 335 -0.36 18.26 9.27
C SER A 335 -0.55 16.74 9.05
N ASP A 336 -1.57 16.12 9.65
CA ASP A 336 -1.92 14.72 9.40
C ASP A 336 -2.37 14.56 7.93
N PRO A 337 -1.84 13.58 7.17
CA PRO A 337 -2.22 13.41 5.78
C PRO A 337 -3.73 13.24 5.59
N TRP A 338 -4.45 12.60 6.53
CA TRP A 338 -5.91 12.46 6.43
C TRP A 338 -6.57 12.91 7.74
N PRO A 339 -6.88 14.20 7.90
CA PRO A 339 -7.27 14.78 9.19
C PRO A 339 -8.64 14.32 9.72
N TYR A 340 -9.45 13.60 8.92
CA TYR A 340 -10.82 13.21 9.25
C TYR A 340 -11.10 11.69 9.18
N GLY A 341 -10.11 10.85 8.85
CA GLY A 341 -10.33 9.42 8.62
C GLY A 341 -11.35 9.11 7.52
N PHE A 342 -11.78 7.83 7.45
CA PHE A 342 -12.84 7.45 6.50
C PHE A 342 -14.18 8.06 6.87
N SER A 343 -14.89 8.55 5.86
CA SER A 343 -16.24 9.09 5.99
C SER A 343 -17.27 8.31 5.17
N ASP A 344 -16.83 7.49 4.21
CA ASP A 344 -17.69 6.62 3.41
C ASP A 344 -17.91 5.26 4.10
N PRO A 345 -19.17 4.88 4.41
CA PRO A 345 -19.52 3.55 4.90
C PRO A 345 -18.94 2.40 4.08
N ARG A 346 -18.90 2.55 2.75
CA ARG A 346 -18.40 1.50 1.86
C ARG A 346 -16.89 1.33 2.05
N ALA A 347 -16.15 2.43 2.09
CA ALA A 347 -14.71 2.43 2.35
C ALA A 347 -14.36 1.72 3.67
N VAL A 348 -15.08 2.04 4.77
CA VAL A 348 -14.84 1.36 6.06
C VAL A 348 -15.07 -0.14 5.96
N LEU A 349 -16.16 -0.58 5.33
CA LEU A 349 -16.46 -2.01 5.19
C LEU A 349 -15.43 -2.74 4.32
N LEU A 350 -14.99 -2.12 3.22
CA LEU A 350 -13.95 -2.67 2.34
C LEU A 350 -12.62 -2.86 3.08
N TRP A 351 -12.19 -1.83 3.81
CA TRP A 351 -10.98 -1.89 4.61
C TRP A 351 -11.11 -2.89 5.77
N LEU A 352 -12.21 -2.86 6.51
CA LEU A 352 -12.45 -3.71 7.68
C LEU A 352 -12.46 -5.19 7.29
N SER A 353 -13.12 -5.55 6.19
CA SER A 353 -13.13 -6.92 5.66
C SER A 353 -11.70 -7.45 5.44
N ALA A 354 -10.81 -6.61 4.91
CA ALA A 354 -9.40 -6.94 4.70
C ALA A 354 -8.57 -6.91 5.99
N LEU A 355 -8.83 -5.98 6.91
CA LEU A 355 -8.18 -5.89 8.22
C LEU A 355 -8.45 -7.14 9.07
N CYS A 356 -9.67 -7.66 9.00
CA CYS A 356 -10.08 -8.89 9.69
C CYS A 356 -9.44 -10.14 9.08
N GLU A 357 -8.86 -10.06 7.88
CA GLU A 357 -8.15 -11.17 7.25
C GLU A 357 -6.77 -11.36 7.90
N PHE A 358 -6.55 -12.51 8.55
CA PHE A 358 -5.32 -12.90 9.28
C PHE A 358 -5.07 -12.11 10.60
N GLY A 359 -5.56 -12.64 11.73
CA GLY A 359 -5.25 -12.12 13.09
C GLY A 359 -5.92 -10.80 13.46
N GLY A 360 -6.78 -10.85 14.50
CA GLY A 360 -7.83 -9.86 14.81
C GLY A 360 -7.59 -8.91 16.00
N SER A 361 -6.37 -8.50 16.30
CA SER A 361 -6.12 -7.55 17.41
C SER A 361 -6.75 -6.18 17.25
N HIS A 362 -7.10 -5.80 16.02
CA HIS A 362 -7.74 -4.52 15.72
C HIS A 362 -9.15 -4.65 15.16
N ALA A 363 -9.73 -5.86 15.09
CA ALA A 363 -11.08 -6.07 14.58
C ALA A 363 -12.11 -5.28 15.43
N GLY A 364 -11.98 -5.34 16.77
CA GLY A 364 -12.84 -4.58 17.67
C GLY A 364 -12.73 -3.07 17.47
N VAL A 365 -11.50 -2.53 17.25
CA VAL A 365 -11.28 -1.11 16.95
C VAL A 365 -11.93 -0.72 15.63
N GLY A 366 -11.75 -1.55 14.59
CA GLY A 366 -12.41 -1.35 13.31
C GLY A 366 -13.95 -1.35 13.39
N LEU A 367 -14.54 -2.10 14.32
CA LEU A 367 -15.97 -2.07 14.59
C LEU A 367 -16.44 -0.77 15.26
N TYR A 368 -15.63 -0.16 16.14
CA TYR A 368 -15.94 1.18 16.67
C TYR A 368 -16.02 2.21 15.53
N ILE A 369 -15.04 2.17 14.61
CA ILE A 369 -14.99 3.03 13.42
C ILE A 369 -16.21 2.76 12.52
N LEU A 370 -16.57 1.50 12.31
CA LEU A 370 -17.77 1.13 11.54
C LEU A 370 -19.05 1.74 12.15
N CYS A 371 -19.20 1.69 13.47
CA CYS A 371 -20.36 2.28 14.14
C CYS A 371 -20.39 3.80 13.96
N GLU A 372 -19.26 4.47 14.18
CA GLU A 372 -19.14 5.92 14.04
C GLU A 372 -19.48 6.38 12.63
N VAL A 373 -18.93 5.73 11.60
CA VAL A 373 -19.18 6.11 10.20
C VAL A 373 -20.59 5.76 9.75
N LEU A 374 -21.15 4.61 10.16
CA LEU A 374 -22.52 4.23 9.77
C LEU A 374 -23.60 5.09 10.45
N THR A 375 -23.34 5.56 11.67
CA THR A 375 -24.36 6.18 12.52
C THR A 375 -24.12 7.67 12.81
N GLY A 376 -22.92 8.17 12.55
CA GLY A 376 -22.48 9.53 12.89
C GLY A 376 -22.12 9.72 14.37
N GLU A 377 -22.17 8.66 15.18
CA GLU A 377 -22.01 8.72 16.63
C GLU A 377 -21.07 7.61 17.13
N LYS A 378 -20.25 7.90 18.13
CA LYS A 378 -19.36 6.91 18.74
C LYS A 378 -20.12 5.81 19.48
N PHE A 379 -19.52 4.62 19.50
CA PHE A 379 -19.92 3.54 20.38
C PHE A 379 -19.10 3.60 21.67
N PHE A 380 -19.78 3.75 22.82
CA PHE A 380 -19.13 3.84 24.14
C PHE A 380 -19.20 2.52 24.93
N GLY A 381 -19.78 1.47 24.33
CA GLY A 381 -19.87 0.17 24.96
C GLY A 381 -18.52 -0.56 24.99
N ASN A 382 -18.44 -1.55 25.88
CA ASN A 382 -17.25 -2.35 26.10
C ASN A 382 -17.52 -3.83 25.79
N TYR A 383 -16.74 -4.43 24.90
CA TYR A 383 -16.89 -5.84 24.53
C TYR A 383 -16.62 -6.82 25.69
N TRP A 384 -15.86 -6.39 26.69
CA TRP A 384 -15.65 -7.17 27.92
C TRP A 384 -16.93 -7.30 28.76
N ASP A 385 -17.86 -6.36 28.61
CA ASP A 385 -19.17 -6.33 29.28
C ASP A 385 -20.29 -6.85 28.35
N ASP A 386 -19.92 -7.56 27.27
CA ASP A 386 -20.84 -8.07 26.24
C ASP A 386 -21.66 -6.98 25.52
N ALA A 387 -21.20 -5.72 25.54
CA ALA A 387 -21.84 -4.66 24.76
C ALA A 387 -21.66 -4.94 23.26
N CYS A 388 -22.74 -4.78 22.49
CA CYS A 388 -22.76 -5.13 21.09
C CYS A 388 -22.84 -3.92 20.17
N VAL A 389 -21.84 -3.76 19.32
CA VAL A 389 -21.80 -2.68 18.33
C VAL A 389 -22.92 -2.78 17.30
N PHE A 390 -23.26 -3.99 16.85
CA PHE A 390 -24.30 -4.20 15.83
C PHE A 390 -25.70 -3.93 16.39
N THR A 391 -25.97 -4.26 17.65
CA THR A 391 -27.23 -3.87 18.32
C THR A 391 -27.35 -2.35 18.38
N GLU A 392 -26.27 -1.63 18.67
CA GLU A 392 -26.27 -0.17 18.70
C GLU A 392 -26.46 0.44 17.30
N ILE A 393 -25.79 -0.12 16.29
CA ILE A 393 -25.99 0.30 14.89
C ILE A 393 -27.45 0.07 14.48
N GLU A 394 -28.00 -1.12 14.73
CA GLU A 394 -29.41 -1.42 14.43
C GLU A 394 -30.34 -0.44 15.16
N ARG A 395 -30.10 -0.14 16.43
CA ARG A 395 -30.91 0.81 17.21
C ARG A 395 -30.95 2.19 16.57
N ARG A 396 -29.84 2.64 15.96
CA ARG A 396 -29.72 3.97 15.35
C ARG A 396 -30.24 4.01 13.92
N ILE A 397 -29.82 3.09 13.07
CA ILE A 397 -30.08 3.15 11.61
C ILE A 397 -31.07 2.09 11.11
N GLY A 398 -31.52 1.17 11.95
CA GLY A 398 -32.39 0.07 11.53
C GLY A 398 -31.63 -1.17 11.08
N ARG A 399 -32.34 -2.31 10.96
CA ARG A 399 -31.71 -3.62 10.68
C ARG A 399 -31.15 -3.70 9.26
N ASP A 400 -31.82 -3.05 8.32
CA ASP A 400 -31.46 -2.97 6.92
C ASP A 400 -30.92 -1.58 6.55
N GLY A 401 -30.66 -0.74 7.56
CA GLY A 401 -30.20 0.64 7.41
C GLY A 401 -31.29 1.60 6.94
N GLU A 402 -32.57 1.24 7.07
CA GLU A 402 -33.73 1.97 6.56
C GLU A 402 -33.89 3.39 7.15
N ARG A 403 -33.27 3.69 8.29
CA ARG A 403 -33.27 5.02 8.92
C ARG A 403 -32.03 5.86 8.57
N SER A 404 -31.12 5.36 7.74
CA SER A 404 -29.93 6.08 7.28
C SER A 404 -29.95 6.29 5.78
N THR A 405 -30.00 7.55 5.35
CA THR A 405 -29.87 7.92 3.94
C THR A 405 -28.48 7.66 3.37
N THR A 406 -27.46 7.66 4.24
CA THR A 406 -26.05 7.49 3.84
C THR A 406 -25.65 6.01 3.79
N ALA A 407 -26.05 5.23 4.78
CA ALA A 407 -25.61 3.84 4.94
C ALA A 407 -26.63 2.80 4.45
N GLY A 408 -27.91 3.15 4.30
CA GLY A 408 -28.98 2.19 4.03
C GLY A 408 -28.79 1.40 2.74
N GLY A 409 -28.35 2.07 1.65
CA GLY A 409 -28.06 1.40 0.38
C GLY A 409 -26.98 0.33 0.50
N LEU A 410 -25.91 0.62 1.24
CA LEU A 410 -24.80 -0.31 1.47
C LEU A 410 -25.21 -1.50 2.34
N VAL A 411 -25.89 -1.24 3.46
CA VAL A 411 -26.34 -2.29 4.39
C VAL A 411 -27.31 -3.24 3.67
N SER A 412 -28.25 -2.69 2.88
CA SER A 412 -29.16 -3.48 2.05
C SER A 412 -28.43 -4.28 0.96
N ALA A 413 -27.42 -3.69 0.31
CA ALA A 413 -26.57 -4.39 -0.67
C ALA A 413 -25.74 -5.52 -0.05
N CYS A 414 -25.45 -5.44 1.25
CA CYS A 414 -24.80 -6.50 2.02
C CYS A 414 -25.80 -7.52 2.61
N GLY A 415 -27.11 -7.36 2.41
CA GLY A 415 -28.11 -8.28 2.95
C GLY A 415 -28.44 -8.06 4.43
N GLY A 416 -28.32 -6.83 4.92
CA GLY A 416 -28.66 -6.42 6.28
C GLY A 416 -27.52 -6.57 7.30
N LEU A 417 -27.67 -5.96 8.48
CA LEU A 417 -26.65 -5.98 9.53
C LEU A 417 -26.36 -7.39 10.06
N GLY A 418 -27.35 -8.29 10.04
CA GLY A 418 -27.18 -9.70 10.40
C GLY A 418 -26.12 -10.39 9.53
N THR A 419 -26.24 -10.20 8.21
CA THR A 419 -25.27 -10.72 7.25
C THR A 419 -23.90 -10.11 7.45
N VAL A 420 -23.80 -8.78 7.60
CA VAL A 420 -22.52 -8.09 7.82
C VAL A 420 -21.83 -8.63 9.08
N SER A 421 -22.58 -8.77 10.17
CA SER A 421 -22.08 -9.30 11.44
C SER A 421 -21.56 -10.74 11.29
N LEU A 422 -22.30 -11.61 10.59
CA LEU A 422 -21.93 -13.01 10.39
C LEU A 422 -20.71 -13.17 9.48
N ASP A 423 -20.66 -12.44 8.36
CA ASP A 423 -19.56 -12.50 7.39
C ASP A 423 -18.24 -12.00 8.01
N LEU A 424 -18.29 -10.89 8.77
CA LEU A 424 -17.14 -10.38 9.51
C LEU A 424 -16.72 -11.31 10.65
N ALA A 425 -17.68 -11.88 11.40
CA ALA A 425 -17.39 -12.85 12.46
C ALA A 425 -16.68 -14.09 11.92
N ALA A 426 -17.16 -14.66 10.80
CA ALA A 426 -16.51 -15.80 10.15
C ALA A 426 -15.09 -15.44 9.67
N THR A 427 -14.90 -14.23 9.15
CA THR A 427 -13.58 -13.73 8.75
C THR A 427 -12.62 -13.62 9.93
N VAL A 428 -13.08 -13.06 11.06
CA VAL A 428 -12.28 -12.94 12.29
C VAL A 428 -11.96 -14.31 12.88
N ILE A 429 -12.95 -15.21 12.99
CA ILE A 429 -12.77 -16.57 13.52
C ILE A 429 -11.74 -17.35 12.69
N ALA A 430 -11.79 -17.22 11.37
CA ALA A 430 -10.80 -17.85 10.48
C ALA A 430 -9.37 -17.32 10.71
N GLY A 431 -9.25 -16.07 11.16
CA GLY A 431 -7.99 -15.42 11.50
C GLY A 431 -7.54 -15.59 12.95
N LEU A 432 -8.32 -16.28 13.81
CA LEU A 432 -7.92 -16.50 15.20
C LEU A 432 -6.69 -17.41 15.27
N ARG A 433 -5.72 -16.98 16.06
CA ARG A 433 -4.43 -17.65 16.22
C ARG A 433 -4.56 -18.94 17.01
N ASN A 434 -3.53 -19.78 16.93
CA ASN A 434 -3.39 -20.96 17.77
C ASN A 434 -3.37 -20.55 19.24
N ARG A 435 -4.27 -21.09 20.07
CA ARG A 435 -4.33 -20.75 21.50
C ARG A 435 -3.14 -21.29 22.31
N ASN A 436 -2.43 -22.28 21.78
CA ASN A 436 -1.21 -22.80 22.37
C ASN A 436 0.02 -21.92 22.06
N PHE A 437 -0.17 -20.81 21.35
CA PHE A 437 0.91 -19.89 21.04
C PHE A 437 1.45 -19.23 22.31
N VAL A 438 2.75 -19.40 22.58
CA VAL A 438 3.44 -18.69 23.66
C VAL A 438 3.91 -17.34 23.13
N PRO A 439 3.51 -16.21 23.74
CA PRO A 439 3.97 -14.89 23.32
C PRO A 439 5.50 -14.79 23.37
N PRO A 440 6.17 -14.23 22.34
CA PRO A 440 7.57 -13.86 22.43
C PRO A 440 7.82 -12.90 23.60
N ALA A 441 9.01 -12.96 24.18
CA ALA A 441 9.40 -12.05 25.25
C ALA A 441 9.25 -10.58 24.82
N GLY A 442 8.57 -9.76 25.64
CA GLY A 442 8.28 -8.35 25.39
C GLY A 442 6.96 -8.06 24.66
N TRP A 443 6.19 -9.10 24.34
CA TRP A 443 4.88 -9.00 23.67
C TRP A 443 3.72 -9.50 24.55
N GLU A 444 3.97 -9.69 25.85
CA GLU A 444 3.00 -10.22 26.81
C GLU A 444 1.79 -9.28 26.99
N SER A 445 1.98 -7.99 26.73
CA SER A 445 0.93 -6.96 26.80
C SER A 445 0.20 -6.73 25.48
N ASP A 446 0.66 -7.31 24.36
CA ASP A 446 -0.02 -7.17 23.08
C ASP A 446 -1.26 -8.08 23.08
N ALA A 447 -2.43 -7.44 22.93
CA ALA A 447 -3.72 -8.10 22.97
C ALA A 447 -3.84 -9.26 21.98
N SER A 448 -3.15 -9.19 20.83
CA SER A 448 -3.10 -10.27 19.82
C SER A 448 -2.53 -11.59 20.36
N TYR A 449 -1.82 -11.54 21.49
CA TYR A 449 -1.10 -12.65 22.12
C TYR A 449 -1.64 -12.96 23.50
N SER A 450 -2.74 -12.31 23.90
CA SER A 450 -3.36 -12.57 25.18
C SER A 450 -3.86 -14.01 25.23
N THR A 451 -3.36 -14.78 26.19
CA THR A 451 -3.90 -16.11 26.53
C THR A 451 -5.09 -16.00 27.50
N ASP A 452 -5.48 -14.78 27.89
CA ASP A 452 -6.61 -14.53 28.79
C ASP A 452 -7.90 -15.04 28.13
N LYS A 453 -8.61 -15.92 28.84
CA LYS A 453 -9.89 -16.47 28.37
C LYS A 453 -10.91 -15.37 28.10
N ARG A 454 -10.88 -14.31 28.91
CA ARG A 454 -11.79 -13.17 28.82
C ARG A 454 -11.54 -12.35 27.54
N TYR A 455 -10.29 -12.27 27.07
CA TYR A 455 -9.97 -11.62 25.80
C TYR A 455 -10.48 -12.44 24.61
N LEU A 456 -10.27 -13.76 24.62
CA LEU A 456 -10.82 -14.63 23.58
C LEU A 456 -12.35 -14.58 23.57
N ARG A 457 -12.97 -14.57 24.75
CA ARG A 457 -14.42 -14.38 24.89
C ARG A 457 -14.85 -13.07 24.23
N SER A 458 -14.23 -11.93 24.58
CA SER A 458 -14.60 -10.63 24.00
C SER A 458 -14.42 -10.59 22.48
N GLN A 459 -13.43 -11.33 21.95
CA GLN A 459 -13.24 -11.49 20.51
C GLN A 459 -14.41 -12.19 19.81
N LEU A 460 -15.04 -13.16 20.46
CA LEU A 460 -16.25 -13.82 19.95
C LEU A 460 -17.51 -13.01 20.23
N THR A 461 -17.65 -12.48 21.45
CA THR A 461 -18.89 -11.81 21.89
C THR A 461 -19.10 -10.44 21.27
N MET A 462 -18.05 -9.78 20.77
CA MET A 462 -18.22 -8.53 19.99
C MET A 462 -19.15 -8.71 18.77
N PHE A 463 -19.23 -9.93 18.23
CA PHE A 463 -20.19 -10.29 17.20
C PHE A 463 -21.35 -11.11 17.78
N ALA A 464 -21.07 -12.10 18.61
CA ALA A 464 -22.03 -13.13 19.02
C ALA A 464 -23.23 -12.63 19.81
N THR A 465 -23.13 -11.46 20.41
CA THR A 465 -24.20 -10.83 21.21
C THR A 465 -25.31 -10.22 20.37
N TYR A 466 -25.10 -10.07 19.06
CA TYR A 466 -26.11 -9.55 18.15
C TYR A 466 -27.05 -10.65 17.65
N ASP A 467 -28.29 -10.68 18.15
CA ASP A 467 -29.24 -11.75 17.87
C ASP A 467 -29.83 -11.69 16.44
N CYS A 468 -29.09 -12.24 15.47
CA CYS A 468 -29.46 -12.20 14.05
C CYS A 468 -29.88 -13.56 13.44
N LEU A 469 -29.76 -14.66 14.18
CA LEU A 469 -30.12 -16.02 13.73
C LEU A 469 -31.28 -16.56 14.60
N PRO A 470 -32.51 -16.62 14.08
CA PRO A 470 -33.69 -16.97 14.88
C PRO A 470 -33.74 -18.45 15.29
N ASP A 471 -33.15 -19.35 14.51
CA ASP A 471 -33.21 -20.79 14.72
C ASP A 471 -32.08 -21.53 13.99
N GLU A 472 -32.04 -22.85 14.13
CA GLU A 472 -31.04 -23.71 13.51
C GLU A 472 -31.19 -23.80 11.99
N HIS A 473 -32.40 -23.63 11.46
CA HIS A 473 -32.67 -23.65 10.02
C HIS A 473 -32.06 -22.44 9.33
N ALA A 474 -32.32 -21.23 9.84
CA ALA A 474 -31.73 -20.01 9.34
C ALA A 474 -30.19 -20.04 9.41
N ALA A 475 -29.65 -20.70 10.44
CA ALA A 475 -28.20 -20.90 10.56
C ALA A 475 -27.66 -21.84 9.47
N LEU A 476 -28.34 -22.97 9.20
CA LEU A 476 -27.98 -23.88 8.12
C LEU A 476 -28.09 -23.24 6.74
N ASP A 477 -29.14 -22.45 6.49
CA ASP A 477 -29.35 -21.74 5.23
C ASP A 477 -28.24 -20.69 5.00
N TRP A 478 -27.90 -19.91 6.03
CA TRP A 478 -26.78 -18.97 5.94
C TRP A 478 -25.44 -19.68 5.70
N VAL A 479 -25.17 -20.80 6.41
CA VAL A 479 -23.96 -21.59 6.19
C VAL A 479 -23.92 -22.11 4.75
N ALA A 480 -25.02 -22.69 4.24
CA ALA A 480 -25.07 -23.21 2.88
C ALA A 480 -24.75 -22.14 1.84
N GLU A 481 -25.35 -20.95 1.96
CA GLU A 481 -25.10 -19.82 1.06
C GLU A 481 -23.68 -19.23 1.21
N ALA A 482 -23.17 -19.10 2.43
CA ALA A 482 -21.83 -18.56 2.69
C ALA A 482 -20.71 -19.48 2.15
N LEU A 483 -21.01 -20.77 1.97
CA LEU A 483 -20.05 -21.74 1.43
C LEU A 483 -20.01 -21.80 -0.10
N LEU A 484 -20.90 -21.09 -0.80
CA LEU A 484 -20.88 -21.01 -2.25
C LEU A 484 -19.71 -20.14 -2.73
N SER A 485 -19.02 -20.58 -3.78
CA SER A 485 -17.93 -19.81 -4.41
C SER A 485 -18.42 -18.53 -5.10
N ALA A 486 -19.70 -18.48 -5.45
CA ALA A 486 -20.38 -17.29 -5.95
C ALA A 486 -21.73 -17.16 -5.24
N PRO A 487 -21.76 -16.53 -4.04
CA PRO A 487 -22.98 -16.37 -3.28
C PRO A 487 -24.02 -15.59 -4.10
N THR A 488 -25.22 -16.17 -4.25
CA THR A 488 -26.33 -15.49 -4.93
C THR A 488 -27.01 -14.47 -4.02
N ARG A 489 -26.89 -14.67 -2.70
CA ARG A 489 -27.32 -13.71 -1.68
C ARG A 489 -26.52 -12.41 -1.73
N ARG A 490 -27.15 -11.33 -1.31
CA ARG A 490 -26.48 -10.09 -0.93
C ARG A 490 -25.60 -10.35 0.29
N CYS A 491 -24.32 -9.99 0.22
CA CYS A 491 -23.34 -10.24 1.27
C CYS A 491 -22.16 -9.27 1.18
N VAL A 492 -21.34 -9.22 2.23
CA VAL A 492 -20.14 -8.38 2.28
C VAL A 492 -19.16 -8.80 1.18
N GLU A 493 -19.04 -10.11 0.94
CA GLU A 493 -18.11 -10.66 -0.04
C GLU A 493 -18.38 -10.17 -1.47
N ASN A 494 -19.65 -10.02 -1.86
CA ASN A 494 -20.01 -9.50 -3.19
C ASN A 494 -19.57 -8.04 -3.35
N VAL A 495 -19.89 -7.17 -2.39
CA VAL A 495 -19.47 -5.74 -2.40
C VAL A 495 -17.95 -5.61 -2.43
N VAL A 496 -17.27 -6.43 -1.65
CA VAL A 496 -15.82 -6.45 -1.54
C VAL A 496 -15.17 -6.97 -2.81
N ARG A 497 -15.67 -8.04 -3.41
CA ARG A 497 -15.18 -8.59 -4.67
C ARG A 497 -15.31 -7.56 -5.79
N ASP A 498 -16.46 -6.93 -5.92
CA ASP A 498 -16.72 -5.94 -6.98
C ASP A 498 -15.77 -4.74 -6.87
N ALA A 499 -15.57 -4.22 -5.66
CA ALA A 499 -14.62 -3.12 -5.43
C ALA A 499 -13.16 -3.52 -5.72
N TYR A 500 -12.78 -4.75 -5.41
CA TYR A 500 -11.42 -5.24 -5.71
C TYR A 500 -11.21 -5.49 -7.19
N VAL A 501 -12.22 -5.99 -7.92
CA VAL A 501 -12.16 -6.08 -9.40
C VAL A 501 -11.99 -4.70 -10.03
N GLN A 502 -12.62 -3.67 -9.44
CA GLN A 502 -12.57 -2.31 -9.97
C GLN A 502 -11.28 -1.56 -9.62
N HIS A 503 -10.68 -1.80 -8.44
CA HIS A 503 -9.63 -0.94 -7.89
C HIS A 503 -8.35 -1.65 -7.48
N ALA A 504 -8.37 -2.97 -7.26
CA ALA A 504 -7.21 -3.68 -6.73
C ALA A 504 -6.28 -4.13 -7.85
N GLU A 505 -4.98 -4.02 -7.58
CA GLU A 505 -4.00 -4.84 -8.27
C GLU A 505 -3.99 -6.27 -7.73
N PRO A 506 -3.66 -7.28 -8.56
CA PRO A 506 -3.46 -8.65 -8.10
C PRO A 506 -2.31 -8.71 -7.09
N SER A 507 -2.62 -8.79 -5.79
CA SER A 507 -1.65 -9.17 -4.77
C SER A 507 -1.25 -10.64 -4.96
N ARG A 508 0.01 -10.97 -4.65
CA ARG A 508 0.47 -12.37 -4.60
C ARG A 508 -0.16 -13.16 -3.46
N ILE A 509 -0.78 -12.49 -2.49
CA ILE A 509 -1.51 -13.12 -1.40
C ILE A 509 -2.97 -13.25 -1.82
N PRO A 510 -3.41 -14.46 -2.23
CA PRO A 510 -4.76 -14.67 -2.72
C PRO A 510 -5.77 -14.33 -1.63
N ARG A 511 -6.87 -13.68 -2.03
CA ARG A 511 -8.02 -13.51 -1.15
C ARG A 511 -8.70 -14.85 -0.98
N ARG A 512 -8.99 -15.21 0.27
CA ARG A 512 -9.79 -16.40 0.56
C ARG A 512 -11.22 -15.99 0.87
N SER A 513 -12.15 -16.54 0.08
CA SER A 513 -13.59 -16.45 0.27
C SER A 513 -14.04 -17.10 1.58
N LEU A 514 -15.28 -16.84 1.99
CA LEU A 514 -15.89 -17.59 3.10
C LEU A 514 -16.07 -19.07 2.77
N GLY A 515 -16.29 -19.41 1.49
CA GLY A 515 -16.37 -20.79 1.01
C GLY A 515 -15.10 -21.61 1.21
N GLU A 516 -13.94 -20.94 1.26
CA GLU A 516 -12.66 -21.57 1.58
C GLU A 516 -12.40 -21.68 3.10
N ARG A 517 -13.35 -21.26 3.95
CA ARG A 517 -13.22 -21.18 5.42
C ARG A 517 -14.40 -21.87 6.15
N PRO A 518 -14.76 -23.12 5.81
CA PRO A 518 -15.99 -23.73 6.30
C PRO A 518 -16.08 -23.89 7.82
N GLY A 519 -14.96 -24.22 8.49
CA GLY A 519 -14.95 -24.33 9.95
C GLY A 519 -15.28 -23.02 10.65
N ALA A 520 -14.76 -21.90 10.15
CA ALA A 520 -15.02 -20.58 10.72
C ALA A 520 -16.44 -20.08 10.46
N VAL A 521 -16.99 -20.37 9.28
CA VAL A 521 -18.40 -20.10 8.95
C VAL A 521 -19.32 -20.84 9.92
N VAL A 522 -19.13 -22.15 10.09
CA VAL A 522 -19.93 -22.95 11.05
C VAL A 522 -19.80 -22.42 12.47
N LEU A 523 -18.59 -22.07 12.91
CA LEU A 523 -18.38 -21.51 14.25
C LEU A 523 -19.04 -20.15 14.44
N ALA A 524 -19.06 -19.28 13.43
CA ALA A 524 -19.74 -17.98 13.53
C ALA A 524 -21.25 -18.14 13.79
N ALA A 525 -21.89 -19.09 13.10
CA ALA A 525 -23.30 -19.44 13.35
C ALA A 525 -23.49 -20.12 14.72
N LEU A 526 -22.65 -21.13 15.03
CA LEU A 526 -22.75 -21.90 16.25
C LEU A 526 -22.61 -21.03 17.50
N VAL A 527 -21.60 -20.16 17.53
CA VAL A 527 -21.35 -19.23 18.66
C VAL A 527 -22.57 -18.31 18.86
N ARG A 528 -23.25 -17.90 17.79
CA ARG A 528 -24.46 -17.08 17.85
C ARG A 528 -25.63 -17.84 18.47
N LEU A 529 -25.89 -19.05 17.95
CA LEU A 529 -26.96 -19.90 18.49
C LEU A 529 -26.67 -20.28 19.94
N ALA A 530 -25.42 -20.60 20.29
CA ALA A 530 -25.05 -20.95 21.66
C ALA A 530 -25.27 -19.78 22.64
N MET A 531 -25.04 -18.54 22.21
CA MET A 531 -25.24 -17.35 23.03
C MET A 531 -26.73 -17.07 23.33
N HIS A 532 -27.61 -17.26 22.35
CA HIS A 532 -29.02 -16.83 22.46
C HIS A 532 -30.02 -18.00 22.60
N ARG A 533 -29.71 -19.16 22.05
CA ARG A 533 -30.60 -20.33 21.89
C ARG A 533 -29.81 -21.66 21.99
N PRO A 534 -29.30 -22.04 23.18
CA PRO A 534 -28.46 -23.24 23.34
C PRO A 534 -29.06 -24.53 22.77
N ALA A 535 -30.37 -24.75 22.94
CA ALA A 535 -31.06 -25.91 22.37
C ALA A 535 -31.02 -25.94 20.82
N GLN A 536 -31.07 -24.77 20.18
CA GLN A 536 -30.94 -24.66 18.72
C GLN A 536 -29.49 -24.88 18.26
N ALA A 537 -28.51 -24.52 19.09
CA ALA A 537 -27.10 -24.81 18.83
C ALA A 537 -26.84 -26.34 18.80
N GLU A 538 -27.44 -27.08 19.73
CA GLU A 538 -27.38 -28.55 19.75
C GLU A 538 -28.02 -29.17 18.49
N ALA A 539 -29.23 -28.72 18.13
CA ALA A 539 -29.92 -29.17 16.93
C ALA A 539 -29.13 -28.85 15.65
N PHE A 540 -28.56 -27.65 15.56
CA PHE A 540 -27.70 -27.22 14.45
C PHE A 540 -26.50 -28.17 14.29
N VAL A 541 -25.74 -28.41 15.36
CA VAL A 541 -24.58 -29.31 15.37
C VAL A 541 -24.97 -30.73 14.97
N GLY A 542 -26.09 -31.23 15.49
CA GLY A 542 -26.63 -32.55 15.16
C GLY A 542 -26.99 -32.72 13.68
N ARG A 543 -27.25 -31.63 12.95
CA ARG A 543 -27.61 -31.64 11.51
C ARG A 543 -26.45 -31.36 10.57
N LEU A 544 -25.28 -30.95 11.07
CA LEU A 544 -24.13 -30.65 10.22
C LEU A 544 -23.63 -31.89 9.46
N PRO A 545 -23.36 -31.80 8.15
CA PRO A 545 -22.61 -32.81 7.43
C PRO A 545 -21.27 -33.12 8.11
N ALA A 546 -20.85 -34.38 8.09
CA ALA A 546 -19.62 -34.82 8.76
C ALA A 546 -18.36 -34.00 8.42
N PRO A 547 -18.14 -33.55 7.16
CA PRO A 547 -16.99 -32.68 6.85
C PRO A 547 -17.05 -31.32 7.54
N LEU A 548 -18.24 -30.71 7.63
CA LEU A 548 -18.44 -29.40 8.27
C LEU A 548 -18.28 -29.49 9.79
N LEU A 549 -18.84 -30.55 10.40
CA LEU A 549 -18.66 -30.83 11.83
C LEU A 549 -17.18 -31.04 12.18
N GLY A 550 -16.47 -31.88 11.41
CA GLY A 550 -15.06 -32.16 11.64
C GLY A 550 -14.17 -30.92 11.46
N GLY A 551 -14.43 -30.12 10.41
CA GLY A 551 -13.69 -28.88 10.15
C GLY A 551 -13.93 -27.81 11.23
N ALA A 552 -15.18 -27.66 11.70
CA ALA A 552 -15.51 -26.75 12.79
C ALA A 552 -14.85 -27.18 14.11
N LEU A 553 -14.85 -28.47 14.42
CA LEU A 553 -14.17 -29.01 15.60
C LEU A 553 -12.65 -28.78 15.53
N GLN A 554 -12.03 -28.97 14.37
CA GLN A 554 -10.60 -28.72 14.19
C GLN A 554 -10.27 -27.22 14.38
N GLN A 555 -11.05 -26.32 13.77
CA GLN A 555 -10.90 -24.89 13.97
C GLN A 555 -11.11 -24.50 15.45
N ALA A 556 -12.10 -25.07 16.12
CA ALA A 556 -12.35 -24.82 17.54
C ALA A 556 -11.19 -25.29 18.43
N ARG A 557 -10.66 -26.49 18.18
CA ARG A 557 -9.48 -26.99 18.91
C ARG A 557 -8.26 -26.10 18.70
N PHE A 558 -8.05 -25.61 17.47
CA PHE A 558 -6.91 -24.76 17.13
C PHE A 558 -7.02 -23.37 17.77
N SER A 559 -8.14 -22.68 17.56
CA SER A 559 -8.29 -21.27 17.93
C SER A 559 -8.88 -21.05 19.32
N LEU A 560 -9.67 -22.00 19.82
CA LEU A 560 -10.49 -21.80 21.02
C LEU A 560 -10.06 -22.65 22.23
N ARG A 561 -9.26 -23.70 22.06
CA ARG A 561 -8.85 -24.58 23.17
C ARG A 561 -7.33 -24.64 23.34
N ALA A 562 -6.85 -24.54 24.58
CA ALA A 562 -5.41 -24.56 24.90
C ALA A 562 -4.87 -25.97 25.21
N SER A 563 -5.59 -27.04 24.85
CA SER A 563 -5.28 -28.40 25.31
C SER A 563 -5.52 -29.47 24.24
N THR A 564 -4.77 -29.40 23.15
CA THR A 564 -4.40 -30.51 22.23
C THR A 564 -3.51 -29.92 21.12
N PRO A 565 -2.52 -30.64 20.57
CA PRO A 565 -1.89 -30.22 19.32
C PRO A 565 -2.94 -30.31 18.21
N ALA A 566 -3.54 -29.18 17.84
CA ALA A 566 -4.39 -29.07 16.67
C ALA A 566 -3.50 -28.81 15.45
N GLU A 567 -3.71 -29.56 14.36
CA GLU A 567 -3.05 -29.29 13.08
C GLU A 567 -3.43 -27.88 12.58
N PRO A 568 -2.50 -27.14 11.95
CA PRO A 568 -2.80 -25.81 11.40
C PRO A 568 -3.96 -25.86 10.41
N VAL A 569 -4.99 -25.04 10.61
CA VAL A 569 -6.26 -25.12 9.86
C VAL A 569 -6.15 -24.75 8.37
N ALA A 570 -4.96 -24.35 7.91
CA ALA A 570 -4.68 -24.18 6.50
C ALA A 570 -4.69 -25.52 5.72
N SER A 571 -4.58 -26.66 6.40
CA SER A 571 -4.86 -27.96 5.79
C SER A 571 -6.36 -28.20 5.77
N MET A 572 -6.93 -28.00 4.57
CA MET A 572 -8.25 -28.51 4.17
C MET A 572 -8.53 -29.88 4.79
N TRP A 573 -9.76 -30.10 5.25
CA TRP A 573 -10.28 -31.42 5.63
C TRP A 573 -9.78 -32.48 4.65
N THR A 574 -8.89 -33.37 5.11
CA THR A 574 -8.42 -34.51 4.32
C THR A 574 -9.14 -35.77 4.78
N VAL A 575 -9.30 -36.73 3.87
CA VAL A 575 -9.79 -38.08 4.21
C VAL A 575 -8.93 -38.74 5.29
N SER A 576 -7.63 -38.39 5.34
CA SER A 576 -6.69 -38.82 6.37
C SER A 576 -7.00 -38.20 7.74
N ALA A 577 -7.27 -36.89 7.80
CA ALA A 577 -7.67 -36.20 9.04
C ALA A 577 -8.99 -36.76 9.61
N ARG A 578 -9.92 -37.20 8.76
CA ARG A 578 -11.18 -37.86 9.20
C ARG A 578 -10.93 -39.11 10.06
N ARG A 579 -9.85 -39.87 9.80
CA ARG A 579 -9.54 -41.10 10.56
C ARG A 579 -9.07 -40.83 11.99
N LEU A 580 -8.68 -39.58 12.28
CA LEU A 580 -8.22 -39.14 13.59
C LEU A 580 -9.35 -38.52 14.43
N LEU A 581 -10.55 -38.35 13.86
CA LEU A 581 -11.69 -37.76 14.56
C LEU A 581 -12.47 -38.85 15.32
N PRO A 582 -12.96 -38.55 16.54
CA PRO A 582 -13.75 -39.48 17.33
C PRO A 582 -15.11 -39.77 16.67
N PRO A 583 -15.90 -40.75 17.16
CA PRO A 583 -17.28 -40.93 16.72
C PRO A 583 -18.10 -39.64 16.75
N ARG A 584 -19.08 -39.52 15.85
CA ARG A 584 -19.89 -38.29 15.69
C ARG A 584 -20.45 -37.74 17.01
N PRO A 585 -21.09 -38.55 17.90
CA PRO A 585 -21.64 -38.01 19.15
C PRO A 585 -20.59 -37.38 20.08
N GLU A 586 -19.34 -37.86 20.02
CA GLU A 586 -18.23 -37.29 20.78
C GLU A 586 -17.74 -35.98 20.14
N GLN A 587 -17.70 -35.90 18.81
CA GLN A 587 -17.38 -34.65 18.10
C GLN A 587 -18.40 -33.55 18.42
N GLU A 588 -19.69 -33.88 18.38
CA GLU A 588 -20.79 -32.93 18.68
C GLU A 588 -20.67 -32.41 20.11
N ARG A 589 -20.52 -33.32 21.08
CA ARG A 589 -20.38 -32.97 22.50
C ARG A 589 -19.12 -32.12 22.76
N GLU A 590 -18.00 -32.48 22.15
CA GLU A 590 -16.75 -31.74 22.34
C GLU A 590 -16.82 -30.34 21.73
N LEU A 591 -17.36 -30.21 20.51
CA LEU A 591 -17.52 -28.90 19.86
C LEU A 591 -18.39 -27.97 20.71
N LEU A 592 -19.54 -28.46 21.19
CA LEU A 592 -20.44 -27.71 22.07
C LEU A 592 -19.77 -27.36 23.40
N SER A 593 -18.98 -28.28 23.99
CA SER A 593 -18.21 -28.02 25.20
C SER A 593 -17.20 -26.90 25.01
N ILE A 594 -16.42 -26.92 23.92
CA ILE A 594 -15.42 -25.88 23.64
C ILE A 594 -16.08 -24.51 23.48
N VAL A 595 -17.17 -24.43 22.73
CA VAL A 595 -17.91 -23.17 22.54
C VAL A 595 -18.52 -22.70 23.86
N GLY A 596 -19.14 -23.60 24.64
CA GLY A 596 -19.71 -23.30 25.95
C GLY A 596 -18.67 -22.80 26.95
N GLU A 597 -17.49 -23.42 26.99
CA GLU A 597 -16.38 -23.01 27.86
C GLU A 597 -15.88 -21.59 27.55
N VAL A 598 -15.82 -21.19 26.27
CA VAL A 598 -15.42 -19.83 25.89
C VAL A 598 -16.54 -18.82 26.15
N LEU A 599 -17.80 -19.26 26.04
CA LEU A 599 -18.96 -18.40 26.24
C LEU A 599 -19.43 -18.28 27.70
N ALA A 600 -18.88 -19.05 28.63
CA ALA A 600 -19.15 -18.91 30.06
C ALA A 600 -18.65 -17.54 30.57
N ARG A 601 -19.42 -16.93 31.48
CA ARG A 601 -18.95 -15.81 32.30
C ARG A 601 -18.26 -16.42 33.53
N ASP A 602 -16.94 -16.24 33.63
CA ASP A 602 -16.15 -16.63 34.81
C ASP A 602 -16.54 -15.83 36.05
#